data_AF-A0A672T5U0-F1
#
_entry.id   AF-A0A672T5U0-F1
#
_cell.length_a   1.000
_cell.length_b   1.000
_cell.length_c   1.000
_cell.angle_alpha   90.00
_cell.angle_beta   90.00
_cell.angle_gamma   90.00
#
_symmetry.space_group_name_H-M   'P 1'
#
loop_
_entity.id
_entity.type
_entity.pdbx_description
1 polymer ?
#
loop_
_entity_poly.entity_id
_entity_poly.type
_entity_poly.pdbx_seq_one_letter_code
_entity_poly.pdbx_strand_id
1 'polypeptide(L)'
;MNNFSVSSRVDKDRSGAISDTELQQALSNGYRLSDQFYNTLIEKFDRQKRSQVAFDDFIQCCIVLQRLTDVFRRYDTDQDGWIQVSYEQYLSMVFNVV
;
A
#
# COMPACT_ATOMS: atom_id res chain seq x y z
N MET A 1 13.22 -1.37 2.45
CA MET A 1 13.25 -0.19 1.55
C MET A 1 13.33 1.06 2.41
N ASN A 2 14.29 1.96 2.16
CA ASN A 2 14.41 3.19 2.94
C ASN A 2 13.34 4.20 2.50
N ASN A 3 12.38 4.49 3.40
CA ASN A 3 11.18 5.30 3.12
C ASN A 3 11.48 6.72 2.59
N PHE A 4 12.63 7.32 2.95
CA PHE A 4 13.02 8.65 2.48
C PHE A 4 13.42 8.71 0.99
N SER A 5 13.88 7.61 0.41
CA SER A 5 14.34 7.57 -0.99
C SER A 5 13.21 7.35 -2.00
N VAL A 6 12.02 6.97 -1.53
CA VAL A 6 10.84 6.72 -2.38
C VAL A 6 10.11 8.02 -2.71
N SER A 7 10.02 8.95 -1.75
CA SER A 7 9.31 10.23 -1.85
C SER A 7 9.80 11.10 -3.01
N SER A 8 11.10 11.42 -3.04
CA SER A 8 11.70 12.31 -4.04
C SER A 8 11.77 11.72 -5.45
N ARG A 9 11.50 10.42 -5.59
CA ARG A 9 11.37 9.74 -6.88
C ARG A 9 9.92 9.68 -7.36
N VAL A 10 8.96 9.93 -6.47
CA VAL A 10 7.52 9.77 -6.71
C VAL A 10 6.82 11.11 -6.90
N ASP A 11 7.13 12.10 -6.06
CA ASP A 11 6.69 13.49 -6.23
C ASP A 11 7.52 14.14 -7.35
N LYS A 12 7.07 13.95 -8.60
CA LYS A 12 7.79 14.40 -9.80
C LYS A 12 7.60 15.89 -10.04
N ASP A 13 6.47 16.43 -9.62
CA ASP A 13 6.14 17.84 -9.77
C ASP A 13 6.62 18.72 -8.59
N ARG A 14 7.10 18.10 -7.51
CA ARG A 14 7.55 18.76 -6.27
C ARG A 14 6.45 19.61 -5.64
N SER A 15 5.19 19.21 -5.83
CA SER A 15 4.03 19.90 -5.26
C SER A 15 3.95 19.74 -3.73
N GLY A 16 4.66 18.75 -3.16
CA GLY A 16 4.55 18.40 -1.75
C GLY A 16 3.32 17.54 -1.43
N ALA A 17 2.55 17.17 -2.45
CA ALA A 17 1.45 16.22 -2.40
C ALA A 17 1.66 15.14 -3.48
N ILE A 18 1.04 13.97 -3.31
CA ILE A 18 1.15 12.89 -4.28
C ILE A 18 -0.20 12.77 -5.00
N SER A 19 -0.18 12.99 -6.30
CA SER A 19 -1.36 12.79 -7.15
C SER A 19 -1.69 11.29 -7.32
N ASP A 20 -2.92 10.99 -7.70
CA ASP A 20 -3.39 9.63 -7.98
C ASP A 20 -2.46 8.88 -8.95
N THR A 21 -2.01 9.57 -10.00
CA THR A 21 -1.09 9.04 -11.01
C THR A 21 0.28 8.71 -10.45
N GLU A 22 0.81 9.55 -9.56
CA GLU A 22 2.10 9.34 -8.91
C GLU A 22 2.03 8.22 -7.88
N LEU A 23 0.91 8.12 -7.14
CA LEU A 23 0.64 7.01 -6.24
C LEU A 23 0.66 5.67 -6.98
N GLN A 24 -0.08 5.59 -8.09
CA GLN A 24 -0.16 4.38 -8.89
C GLN A 24 1.21 4.00 -9.46
N GLN A 25 1.98 4.96 -9.97
CA GLN A 25 3.35 4.73 -10.44
C GLN A 25 4.29 4.26 -9.30
N ALA A 26 4.19 4.87 -8.12
CA ALA A 26 5.02 4.54 -6.98
C ALA A 26 4.79 3.10 -6.51
N LEU A 27 3.53 2.72 -6.37
CA LEU A 27 3.15 1.40 -5.90
C LEU A 27 3.38 0.32 -6.98
N SER A 28 3.20 0.65 -8.26
CA SER A 28 3.47 -0.29 -9.37
C SER A 28 4.91 -0.77 -9.44
N ASN A 29 5.86 -0.02 -8.88
CA ASN A 29 7.26 -0.44 -8.79
C ASN A 29 7.51 -1.54 -7.73
N GLY A 30 6.57 -1.77 -6.81
CA GLY A 30 6.69 -2.75 -5.72
C GLY A 30 5.52 -3.75 -5.61
N TYR A 31 4.39 -3.46 -6.25
CA TYR A 31 3.14 -4.20 -6.15
C TYR A 31 2.50 -4.40 -7.52
N ARG A 32 1.90 -5.58 -7.73
CA ARG A 32 1.10 -5.91 -8.91
C ARG A 32 -0.37 -5.96 -8.50
N LEU A 33 -1.00 -4.80 -8.45
CA LEU A 33 -2.40 -4.65 -8.05
C LEU A 33 -3.24 -4.26 -9.27
N SER A 34 -4.54 -4.54 -9.23
CA SER A 34 -5.46 -4.08 -10.26
C SER A 34 -5.71 -2.57 -10.12
N ASP A 35 -6.05 -1.90 -11.23
CA ASP A 35 -6.42 -0.48 -11.24
C ASP A 35 -7.56 -0.18 -10.26
N GLN A 36 -8.52 -1.10 -10.15
CA GLN A 36 -9.61 -1.00 -9.19
C GLN A 36 -9.12 -0.95 -7.74
N PHE A 37 -8.11 -1.76 -7.40
CA PHE A 37 -7.57 -1.79 -6.04
C PHE A 37 -6.72 -0.55 -5.76
N TYR A 38 -6.01 -0.01 -6.75
CA TYR A 38 -5.34 1.29 -6.61
C TYR A 38 -6.33 2.41 -6.28
N ASN A 39 -7.48 2.45 -6.95
CA ASN A 39 -8.53 3.43 -6.65
C ASN A 39 -9.07 3.27 -5.22
N THR A 40 -9.28 2.03 -4.75
CA THR A 40 -9.68 1.78 -3.36
C THR A 40 -8.63 2.26 -2.34
N LEU A 41 -7.35 2.11 -2.65
CA LEU A 41 -6.28 2.66 -1.80
C LEU A 41 -6.33 4.18 -1.77
N ILE A 42 -6.44 4.83 -2.93
CA ILE A 42 -6.56 6.30 -3.03
C ILE A 42 -7.73 6.79 -2.17
N GLU A 43 -8.93 6.24 -2.36
CA GLU A 43 -10.13 6.64 -1.60
C GLU A 43 -9.97 6.45 -0.09
N LYS A 44 -9.24 5.42 0.34
CA LYS A 44 -9.01 5.15 1.76
C LYS A 44 -8.05 6.15 2.41
N PHE A 45 -7.08 6.68 1.66
CA PHE A 45 -6.03 7.57 2.17
C PHE A 45 -6.22 9.03 1.77
N ASP A 46 -7.09 9.36 0.80
CA ASP A 46 -7.51 10.72 0.47
C ASP A 46 -8.53 11.24 1.51
N ARG A 47 -8.02 11.61 2.69
CA ARG A 47 -8.82 12.15 3.80
C ARG A 47 -9.53 13.46 3.45
N GLN A 48 -9.04 14.19 2.46
CA GLN A 48 -9.55 15.52 2.09
C GLN A 48 -10.46 15.49 0.87
N LYS A 49 -10.60 14.34 0.18
CA LYS A 49 -11.33 14.18 -1.08
C LYS A 49 -10.90 15.21 -2.13
N ARG A 50 -9.60 15.51 -2.18
CA ARG A 50 -9.02 16.50 -3.09
C ARG A 50 -8.32 15.87 -4.29
N SER A 51 -8.42 14.54 -4.46
CA SER A 51 -7.64 13.80 -5.46
C SER A 51 -6.14 14.03 -5.31
N GLN A 52 -5.71 14.25 -4.07
CA GLN A 52 -4.33 14.46 -3.68
C GLN A 52 -4.12 13.79 -2.32
N VAL A 53 -3.15 12.89 -2.25
CA VAL A 53 -2.75 12.22 -1.02
C VAL A 53 -1.63 13.04 -0.40
N ALA A 54 -1.81 13.47 0.85
CA ALA A 54 -0.74 14.14 1.58
C ALA A 54 0.45 13.18 1.73
N PHE A 55 1.66 13.73 1.76
CA PHE A 55 2.87 12.92 1.84
C PHE A 55 2.87 11.96 3.04
N ASP A 56 2.41 12.42 4.21
CA ASP A 56 2.31 11.60 5.42
C ASP A 56 1.30 10.44 5.25
N ASP A 57 0.19 10.69 4.57
CA ASP A 57 -0.83 9.67 4.26
C ASP A 57 -0.30 8.62 3.28
N PHE A 58 0.51 9.04 2.31
CA PHE A 58 1.20 8.13 1.40
C PHE A 58 2.18 7.21 2.13
N ILE A 59 3.02 7.77 3.01
CA ILE A 59 3.96 6.98 3.80
C ILE A 59 3.20 5.98 4.68
N GLN A 60 2.11 6.42 5.31
CA GLN A 60 1.27 5.52 6.10
C GLN A 60 0.67 4.40 5.24
N CYS A 61 0.20 4.69 4.03
CA CYS A 61 -0.28 3.70 3.06
C CYS A 61 0.81 2.66 2.72
N CYS A 62 2.01 3.11 2.37
CA CYS A 62 3.13 2.21 2.06
C CYS A 62 3.50 1.31 3.25
N ILE A 63 3.54 1.85 4.48
CA ILE A 63 3.84 1.06 5.67
C ILE A 63 2.78 -0.02 5.90
N VAL A 64 1.49 0.33 5.77
CA VAL A 64 0.38 -0.61 5.93
C VAL A 64 0.42 -1.70 4.86
N LEU A 65 0.60 -1.32 3.58
CA LEU A 65 0.74 -2.27 2.48
C LEU A 65 1.92 -3.21 2.69
N GLN A 66 3.07 -2.69 3.13
CA GLN A 66 4.24 -3.50 3.41
C GLN A 66 3.96 -4.52 4.51
N ARG A 67 3.38 -4.10 5.65
CA ARG A 67 3.03 -5.00 6.76
C ARG A 67 2.05 -6.10 6.34
N LEU A 68 0.99 -5.73 5.62
CA LEU A 68 0.00 -6.69 5.10
C LEU A 68 0.66 -7.70 4.15
N THR A 69 1.54 -7.23 3.27
CA THR A 69 2.25 -8.08 2.31
C THR A 69 3.23 -9.02 3.01
N ASP A 70 3.94 -8.54 4.02
CA ASP A 70 4.87 -9.35 4.81
C ASP A 70 4.13 -10.44 5.59
N VAL A 71 2.94 -10.15 6.11
CA VAL A 71 2.09 -11.17 6.73
C VAL A 71 1.58 -12.14 5.67
N PHE A 72 1.01 -11.67 4.56
CA PHE A 72 0.52 -12.54 3.49
C PHE A 72 1.58 -13.53 2.99
N ARG A 73 2.81 -13.05 2.71
CA ARG A 73 3.93 -13.89 2.26
C ARG A 73 4.37 -14.96 3.26
N ARG A 74 4.11 -14.79 4.56
CA ARG A 74 4.41 -15.82 5.57
C ARG A 74 3.43 -16.99 5.48
N TYR A 75 2.23 -16.75 4.99
CA TYR A 75 1.17 -17.76 4.85
C TYR A 75 1.09 -18.31 3.41
N ASP A 76 1.49 -17.54 2.40
CA ASP A 76 1.65 -17.96 1.00
C ASP A 76 2.96 -18.72 0.81
N THR A 77 2.99 -19.98 1.25
CA THR A 77 4.21 -20.80 1.28
C THR A 77 4.67 -21.30 -0.09
N ASP A 78 3.74 -21.39 -1.04
CA ASP A 78 3.95 -21.85 -2.42
C ASP A 78 4.06 -20.72 -3.44
N GLN A 79 3.88 -19.46 -3.01
CA GLN A 79 4.06 -18.25 -3.82
C GLN A 79 3.12 -18.20 -5.03
N ASP A 80 1.92 -18.77 -4.90
CA ASP A 80 0.92 -18.78 -5.95
C ASP A 80 -0.03 -17.57 -5.87
N GLY A 81 0.07 -16.78 -4.80
CA GLY A 81 -0.75 -15.61 -4.54
C GLY A 81 -2.09 -15.92 -3.86
N TRP A 82 -2.25 -17.13 -3.31
CA TRP A 82 -3.42 -17.56 -2.56
C TRP A 82 -3.02 -18.10 -1.18
N ILE A 83 -3.89 -17.91 -0.18
CA ILE A 83 -3.70 -18.49 1.15
C ILE A 83 -4.97 -19.22 1.57
N GLN A 84 -4.81 -20.38 2.19
CA GLN A 84 -5.89 -21.09 2.86
C GLN A 84 -5.66 -21.04 4.37
N VAL A 85 -6.58 -20.40 5.08
CA VAL A 85 -6.42 -20.07 6.49
C VAL A 85 -7.70 -20.38 7.25
N SER A 86 -7.56 -20.92 8.47
CA SER A 86 -8.69 -21.10 9.38
C SER A 86 -9.14 -19.77 9.99
N TYR A 87 -10.32 -19.74 10.60
CA TYR A 87 -10.88 -18.54 11.22
C TYR A 87 -9.95 -17.90 12.26
N GLU A 88 -9.35 -18.68 13.16
CA GLU A 88 -8.44 -18.16 14.19
C GLU A 88 -7.12 -17.66 13.60
N GLN A 89 -6.63 -18.31 12.55
CA GLN A 89 -5.45 -17.84 11.81
C GLN A 89 -5.75 -16.49 11.15
N TYR A 90 -6.92 -16.33 10.52
CA TYR A 90 -7.37 -15.05 9.96
C TYR A 90 -7.40 -13.95 11.01
N LEU A 91 -8.04 -14.18 12.17
CA LEU A 91 -8.06 -13.20 13.25
C LEU A 91 -6.65 -12.84 13.72
N SER A 92 -5.79 -13.84 13.91
CA SER A 92 -4.39 -13.63 14.31
C SER A 92 -3.60 -12.82 13.27
N MET A 93 -3.83 -13.05 11.98
CA MET A 93 -3.20 -12.27 10.90
C MET A 93 -3.63 -10.80 10.96
N VAL A 94 -4.92 -10.52 11.15
CA VAL A 94 -5.43 -9.15 11.20
C VAL A 94 -4.93 -8.42 12.46
N PHE A 95 -4.98 -9.07 13.64
CA PHE A 95 -4.54 -8.46 14.89
C PHE A 95 -3.03 -8.20 14.96
N ASN A 96 -2.20 -9.00 14.29
CA ASN A 96 -0.75 -8.78 14.30
C ASN A 96 -0.31 -7.65 13.35
N VAL A 97 -1.22 -7.12 12.51
CA VAL A 97 -0.93 -6.02 11.57
C VAL A 97 -1.35 -4.66 12.13
N VAL A 98 -2.47 -4.62 12.87
CA VAL A 98 -3.08 -3.40 13.45
C VAL A 98 -2.50 -3.15 14.83
#